data_AF-A0A8T7CSF2-F1
#
_entry.id   AF-A0A8T7CSF2-F1
#
_cell.length_a   1.000
_cell.length_b   1.000
_cell.length_c   1.000
_cell.angle_alpha   90.00
_cell.angle_beta   90.00
_cell.angle_gamma   90.00
#
_symmetry.space_group_name_H-M   'P 1'
#
loop_
_entity.id
_entity.type
_entity.pdbx_description
1 polymer ?
#
loop_
_entity_poly.entity_id
_entity_poly.type
_entity_poly.pdbx_seq_one_letter_code
_entity_poly.pdbx_strand_id
1 'polypeptide(L)'
;GPDTEHQGKQICLAFMEDQFAIFDMSDPSNVQTLTSGNVPLTPQGASYVHQGWFTDDHAYVASNDETDELLEGPHNTYTYLWDVRDLDNIIYMGLYEGPVAAIDHNMYFKGRYLHQANYTSGYRVLDAIDFANGNLSQAAYFDTTFPDADAPGFAGVWSGYFFFESGAVALSQINKGELFILMPHLDSDEDGIEDQDDNCLNTQNASQTDTDTDGVGDACDNCTARANASQCNTNNDPHGNHCDADLNNDGIVNSFDLSIMRGAFGSSGENDADLNCDGIVNSFDLSIMRGDFGGAPGPSAP
;
A
#
# COMPACT_ATOMS: atom_id res chain seq x y z
N GLY A 1 -10.77 -2.35 4.12
CA GLY A 1 -11.72 -1.60 3.29
C GLY A 1 -12.73 -0.88 4.15
N PRO A 2 -13.20 0.30 3.70
CA PRO A 2 -14.07 1.20 4.47
C PRO A 2 -15.54 0.77 4.49
N ASP A 3 -15.97 -0.13 3.60
CA ASP A 3 -17.33 -0.64 3.56
C ASP A 3 -17.66 -1.47 4.80
N THR A 4 -18.51 -0.93 5.67
CA THR A 4 -18.89 -1.55 6.94
C THR A 4 -19.70 -2.83 6.78
N GLU A 5 -20.41 -3.03 5.65
CA GLU A 5 -21.21 -4.23 5.40
C GLU A 5 -20.35 -5.43 4.98
N HIS A 6 -19.13 -5.15 4.53
CA HIS A 6 -18.19 -6.14 3.99
C HIS A 6 -16.88 -6.29 4.77
N GLN A 7 -16.79 -5.73 5.98
CA GLN A 7 -15.60 -5.91 6.82
C GLN A 7 -15.34 -7.38 7.16
N GLY A 8 -14.08 -7.79 7.08
CA GLY A 8 -13.62 -9.16 7.35
C GLY A 8 -13.96 -10.18 6.25
N LYS A 9 -14.63 -9.77 5.18
CA LYS A 9 -14.94 -10.63 4.03
C LYS A 9 -13.77 -10.71 3.05
N GLN A 10 -13.70 -11.81 2.29
CA GLN A 10 -12.76 -11.96 1.18
C GLN A 10 -13.41 -11.42 -0.10
N ILE A 11 -12.93 -10.29 -0.59
CA ILE A 11 -13.47 -9.62 -1.77
C ILE A 11 -12.57 -9.88 -2.99
N CYS A 12 -13.17 -10.20 -4.13
CA CYS A 12 -12.50 -10.36 -5.41
C CYS A 12 -12.98 -9.32 -6.40
N LEU A 13 -12.03 -8.60 -6.99
CA LEU A 13 -12.25 -7.73 -8.13
C LEU A 13 -11.80 -8.48 -9.38
N ALA A 14 -12.73 -8.70 -10.32
CA ALA A 14 -12.46 -9.42 -11.57
C ALA A 14 -12.66 -8.49 -12.76
N PHE A 15 -11.71 -8.54 -13.69
CA PHE A 15 -11.74 -7.81 -14.96
C PHE A 15 -12.06 -8.81 -16.06
N MET A 16 -13.19 -8.60 -16.74
CA MET A 16 -13.87 -9.63 -17.54
C MET A 16 -14.04 -9.20 -19.01
N GLU A 17 -13.05 -8.51 -19.57
CA GLU A 17 -13.00 -8.01 -20.95
C GLU A 17 -14.01 -6.88 -21.25
N ASP A 18 -15.29 -7.07 -20.94
CA ASP A 18 -16.36 -6.09 -21.23
C ASP A 18 -16.70 -5.18 -20.04
N GLN A 19 -16.29 -5.56 -18.84
CA GLN A 19 -16.57 -4.89 -17.58
C GLN A 19 -15.63 -5.38 -16.49
N PHE A 20 -15.70 -4.77 -15.31
CA PHE A 20 -15.21 -5.39 -14.08
C PHE A 20 -16.36 -5.70 -13.13
N ALA A 21 -16.17 -6.67 -12.24
CA ALA A 21 -17.14 -7.04 -11.22
C ALA A 21 -16.47 -7.31 -9.87
N ILE A 22 -17.23 -7.08 -8.81
CA ILE A 22 -16.83 -7.31 -7.43
C ILE A 22 -17.64 -8.47 -6.89
N PHE A 23 -16.94 -9.41 -6.28
CA PHE A 23 -17.52 -10.61 -5.69
C PHE A 23 -17.13 -10.75 -4.22
N ASP A 24 -18.06 -11.24 -3.41
CA ASP A 24 -17.76 -11.82 -2.11
C ASP A 24 -17.41 -13.30 -2.28
N MET A 25 -16.15 -13.63 -2.01
CA MET A 25 -15.59 -14.99 -2.08
C MET A 25 -15.31 -15.58 -0.69
N SER A 26 -15.89 -15.02 0.38
CA SER A 26 -15.70 -15.52 1.76
C SER A 26 -16.10 -17.00 1.91
N ASP A 27 -17.05 -17.45 1.11
CA ASP A 27 -17.35 -18.87 0.88
C ASP A 27 -17.09 -19.23 -0.59
N PRO A 28 -15.97 -19.91 -0.91
CA PRO A 28 -15.65 -20.32 -2.28
C PRO A 28 -16.67 -21.26 -2.91
N SER A 29 -17.54 -21.90 -2.11
CA SER A 29 -18.63 -22.74 -2.61
C SER A 29 -19.90 -21.95 -2.94
N ASN A 30 -19.97 -20.68 -2.52
CA ASN A 30 -21.12 -19.80 -2.69
C ASN A 30 -20.71 -18.35 -2.94
N VAL A 31 -19.97 -18.13 -4.02
CA VAL A 31 -19.55 -16.79 -4.45
C VAL A 31 -20.76 -15.92 -4.75
N GLN A 32 -20.83 -14.73 -4.15
CA GLN A 32 -21.88 -13.74 -4.42
C GLN A 32 -21.32 -12.61 -5.27
N THR A 33 -22.04 -12.20 -6.31
CA THR A 33 -21.76 -10.93 -6.99
C THR A 33 -22.31 -9.78 -6.16
N LEU A 34 -21.49 -8.78 -5.87
CA LEU A 34 -21.89 -7.56 -5.18
C LEU A 34 -22.32 -6.52 -6.20
N THR A 35 -21.39 -6.16 -7.09
CA THR A 35 -21.64 -5.16 -8.13
C THR A 35 -20.81 -5.44 -9.38
N SER A 36 -21.15 -4.75 -10.46
CA SER A 36 -20.39 -4.74 -11.70
C SER A 36 -20.34 -3.32 -12.25
N GLY A 37 -19.14 -2.90 -12.65
CA GLY A 37 -18.89 -1.62 -13.27
C GLY A 37 -18.46 -1.80 -14.70
N ASN A 38 -19.15 -1.12 -15.61
CA ASN A 38 -18.64 -0.95 -16.96
C ASN A 38 -17.73 0.26 -16.95
N VAL A 39 -16.49 0.11 -17.42
CA VAL A 39 -15.64 1.24 -17.80
C VAL A 39 -16.49 2.17 -18.68
N PRO A 40 -16.56 3.50 -18.46
CA PRO A 40 -17.45 4.35 -19.23
C PRO A 40 -16.81 4.62 -20.58
N LEU A 41 -17.51 4.15 -21.60
CA LEU A 41 -16.96 3.86 -22.91
C LEU A 41 -17.03 5.08 -23.81
N THR A 42 -16.12 5.12 -24.78
CA THR A 42 -16.35 5.87 -26.01
C THR A 42 -17.61 5.30 -26.73
N PRO A 43 -18.09 5.90 -27.83
CA PRO A 43 -19.22 5.34 -28.59
C PRO A 43 -19.08 3.86 -29.01
N GLN A 44 -17.89 3.28 -28.91
CA GLN A 44 -17.53 1.94 -29.36
C GLN A 44 -17.76 0.83 -28.32
N GLY A 45 -17.92 1.19 -27.04
CA GLY A 45 -17.98 0.19 -25.97
C GLY A 45 -16.61 -0.07 -25.35
N ALA A 46 -16.49 -1.12 -24.51
CA ALA A 46 -15.25 -1.56 -23.88
C ALA A 46 -14.53 -2.42 -24.90
N SER A 47 -13.22 -2.28 -24.96
CA SER A 47 -12.40 -3.06 -25.87
C SER A 47 -11.88 -4.31 -25.15
N TYR A 48 -11.07 -4.16 -24.11
CA TYR A 48 -10.54 -5.25 -23.30
C TYR A 48 -10.16 -4.77 -21.88
N VAL A 49 -11.16 -4.71 -20.99
CA VAL A 49 -10.98 -4.46 -19.55
C VAL A 49 -10.09 -5.55 -18.96
N HIS A 50 -8.82 -5.22 -18.72
CA HIS A 50 -7.76 -6.19 -18.50
C HIS A 50 -7.39 -6.34 -17.02
N GLN A 51 -7.07 -5.23 -16.35
CA GLN A 51 -6.68 -5.24 -14.95
C GLN A 51 -7.08 -3.95 -14.25
N GLY A 52 -6.96 -4.00 -12.93
CA GLY A 52 -6.97 -2.88 -12.03
C GLY A 52 -6.53 -3.33 -10.65
N TRP A 53 -6.45 -2.38 -9.73
CA TRP A 53 -5.92 -2.60 -8.39
C TRP A 53 -6.57 -1.66 -7.39
N PHE A 54 -6.73 -2.13 -6.15
CA PHE A 54 -7.24 -1.31 -5.04
C PHE A 54 -6.16 -0.40 -4.50
N THR A 55 -6.51 0.80 -4.05
CA THR A 55 -5.67 1.54 -3.10
C THR A 55 -5.50 0.73 -1.81
N ASP A 56 -4.43 0.96 -1.05
CA ASP A 56 -4.11 0.15 0.14
C ASP A 56 -5.21 0.20 1.23
N ASP A 57 -5.98 1.28 1.30
CA ASP A 57 -7.15 1.41 2.18
C ASP A 57 -8.41 0.68 1.66
N HIS A 58 -8.34 0.15 0.43
CA HIS A 58 -9.42 -0.43 -0.37
C HIS A 58 -10.62 0.50 -0.60
N ALA A 59 -10.43 1.82 -0.55
CA ALA A 59 -11.48 2.79 -0.82
C ALA A 59 -11.70 3.02 -2.31
N TYR A 60 -10.65 2.85 -3.11
CA TYR A 60 -10.64 3.19 -4.53
C TYR A 60 -10.05 2.08 -5.39
N VAL A 61 -10.37 2.11 -6.68
CA VAL A 61 -9.80 1.23 -7.70
C VAL A 61 -9.33 2.06 -8.88
N ALA A 62 -8.14 1.74 -9.39
CA ALA A 62 -7.72 2.14 -10.74
C ALA A 62 -7.86 0.94 -11.67
N SER A 63 -8.25 1.15 -12.93
CA SER A 63 -8.35 0.08 -13.94
C SER A 63 -7.95 0.57 -15.33
N ASN A 64 -7.68 -0.37 -16.24
CA ASN A 64 -7.44 -0.09 -17.65
C ASN A 64 -8.37 -0.84 -18.61
N ASP A 65 -8.26 -0.44 -19.87
CA ASP A 65 -8.73 -1.15 -21.05
C ASP A 65 -7.54 -1.34 -22.01
N GLU A 66 -6.99 -2.54 -22.12
CA GLU A 66 -5.69 -2.80 -22.79
C GLU A 66 -5.69 -2.56 -24.31
N THR A 67 -6.85 -2.31 -24.92
CA THR A 67 -6.93 -2.22 -26.39
C THR A 67 -7.65 -0.98 -26.89
N ASP A 68 -8.03 -0.07 -25.99
CA ASP A 68 -8.73 1.16 -26.34
C ASP A 68 -7.88 2.07 -27.25
N GLU A 69 -6.56 2.17 -27.02
CA GLU A 69 -5.67 3.00 -27.86
C GLU A 69 -5.54 2.48 -29.30
N LEU A 70 -5.88 1.21 -29.54
CA LEU A 70 -5.93 0.60 -30.87
C LEU A 70 -7.32 0.68 -31.51
N LEU A 71 -8.38 0.56 -30.72
CA LEU A 71 -9.72 0.25 -31.21
C LEU A 71 -10.72 1.41 -31.10
N GLU A 72 -10.52 2.33 -30.15
CA GLU A 72 -11.50 3.39 -29.83
C GLU A 72 -11.13 4.76 -30.38
N GLY A 73 -9.87 4.96 -30.78
CA GLY A 73 -9.42 6.12 -31.53
C GLY A 73 -8.03 6.58 -31.11
N PRO A 74 -7.47 7.61 -31.77
CA PRO A 74 -6.18 8.14 -31.35
C PRO A 74 -6.35 8.95 -30.06
N HIS A 75 -6.03 8.33 -28.94
CA HIS A 75 -5.84 8.97 -27.65
C HIS A 75 -4.57 8.44 -26.99
N ASN A 76 -4.18 9.07 -25.89
CA ASN A 76 -3.10 8.57 -25.05
C ASN A 76 -3.61 7.50 -24.08
N THR A 77 -2.71 6.86 -23.33
CA THR A 77 -3.06 5.85 -22.32
C THR A 77 -4.15 6.33 -21.37
N TYR A 78 -5.18 5.54 -21.13
CA TYR A 78 -6.23 5.85 -20.15
C TYR A 78 -6.17 4.98 -18.91
N THR A 79 -6.22 5.61 -17.74
CA THR A 79 -6.41 4.91 -16.46
C THR A 79 -7.68 5.41 -15.80
N TYR A 80 -8.64 4.51 -15.64
CA TYR A 80 -9.97 4.82 -15.11
C TYR A 80 -10.00 4.74 -13.59
N LEU A 81 -10.75 5.66 -12.97
CA LEU A 81 -10.74 5.88 -11.52
C LEU A 81 -12.13 5.60 -10.95
N TRP A 82 -12.17 4.83 -9.87
CA TRP A 82 -13.39 4.33 -9.26
C TRP A 82 -13.39 4.53 -7.75
N ASP A 83 -14.52 5.00 -7.23
CA ASP A 83 -14.84 4.97 -5.82
C ASP A 83 -15.59 3.67 -5.53
N VAL A 84 -15.04 2.86 -4.64
CA VAL A 84 -15.57 1.55 -4.27
C VAL A 84 -15.78 1.45 -2.76
N ARG A 85 -15.94 2.60 -2.08
CA ARG A 85 -16.20 2.64 -0.63
C ARG A 85 -17.54 2.02 -0.24
N ASP A 86 -18.45 1.96 -1.20
CA ASP A 86 -19.71 1.22 -1.15
C ASP A 86 -19.64 0.16 -2.26
N LEU A 87 -19.43 -1.10 -1.87
CA LEU A 87 -19.24 -2.21 -2.82
C LEU A 87 -20.53 -2.61 -3.52
N ASP A 88 -21.70 -2.19 -3.01
CA ASP A 88 -22.98 -2.39 -3.67
C ASP A 88 -23.23 -1.31 -4.73
N ASN A 89 -22.65 -0.12 -4.56
CA ASN A 89 -22.82 1.02 -5.46
C ASN A 89 -21.52 1.79 -5.72
N ILE A 90 -20.75 1.29 -6.68
CA ILE A 90 -19.50 1.89 -7.15
C ILE A 90 -19.75 3.15 -8.01
N ILE A 91 -18.82 4.09 -7.97
CA ILE A 91 -18.93 5.37 -8.68
C ILE A 91 -17.73 5.56 -9.60
N TYR A 92 -17.99 5.86 -10.86
CA TYR A 92 -16.96 6.34 -11.79
C TYR A 92 -16.57 7.78 -11.46
N MET A 93 -15.29 8.02 -11.20
CA MET A 93 -14.77 9.32 -10.79
C MET A 93 -14.20 10.13 -11.95
N GLY A 94 -13.71 9.45 -12.99
CA GLY A 94 -13.01 10.07 -14.11
C GLY A 94 -11.91 9.17 -14.66
N LEU A 95 -11.05 9.74 -15.50
CA LEU A 95 -9.88 9.06 -16.03
C LEU A 95 -8.67 9.97 -15.98
N TYR A 96 -7.50 9.35 -15.87
CA TYR A 96 -6.22 9.94 -16.15
C TYR A 96 -5.84 9.66 -17.62
N GLU A 97 -5.40 10.69 -18.33
CA GLU A 97 -4.82 10.55 -19.67
C GLU A 97 -3.31 10.73 -19.60
N GLY A 98 -2.57 9.71 -20.02
CA GLY A 98 -1.12 9.68 -20.04
C GLY A 98 -0.50 10.61 -21.09
N PRO A 99 0.84 10.76 -21.10
CA PRO A 99 1.53 11.65 -22.02
C PRO A 99 1.73 11.06 -23.43
N VAL A 100 1.55 9.74 -23.60
CA VAL A 100 1.84 9.00 -24.83
C VAL A 100 0.73 7.98 -25.11
N ALA A 101 0.66 7.49 -26.35
CA ALA A 101 -0.35 6.54 -26.83
C ALA A 101 0.10 5.08 -26.71
N ALA A 102 0.93 4.75 -25.72
CA ALA A 102 1.32 3.38 -25.49
C ALA A 102 0.20 2.62 -24.79
N ILE A 103 0.04 1.35 -25.13
CA ILE A 103 -0.91 0.46 -24.47
C ILE A 103 -0.46 0.25 -23.03
N ASP A 104 -1.32 0.54 -22.05
CA ASP A 104 -1.11 0.09 -20.69
C ASP A 104 -1.46 -1.40 -20.54
N HIS A 105 -0.94 -2.04 -19.49
CA HIS A 105 -1.16 -3.47 -19.32
C HIS A 105 -1.36 -3.83 -17.86
N ASN A 106 -0.29 -3.86 -17.07
CA ASN A 106 -0.41 -4.20 -15.67
C ASN A 106 -0.23 -3.01 -14.75
N MET A 107 -1.06 -2.93 -13.71
CA MET A 107 -0.98 -1.88 -12.71
C MET A 107 -1.15 -2.38 -11.27
N TYR A 108 -0.44 -1.74 -10.35
CA TYR A 108 -0.43 -2.09 -8.92
C TYR A 108 -0.24 -0.84 -8.06
N PHE A 109 -1.09 -0.65 -7.06
CA PHE A 109 -0.78 0.31 -5.99
C PHE A 109 0.25 -0.26 -5.03
N LYS A 110 1.11 0.63 -4.54
CA LYS A 110 1.98 0.43 -3.38
C LYS A 110 2.09 1.78 -2.67
N GLY A 111 1.53 1.88 -1.47
CA GLY A 111 1.36 3.18 -0.81
C GLY A 111 0.52 4.12 -1.67
N ARG A 112 0.99 5.36 -1.84
CA ARG A 112 0.29 6.38 -2.67
C ARG A 112 0.54 6.26 -4.17
N TYR A 113 1.41 5.36 -4.62
CA TYR A 113 1.81 5.31 -6.02
C TYR A 113 1.17 4.15 -6.78
N LEU A 114 0.66 4.44 -7.97
CA LEU A 114 0.22 3.46 -8.95
C LEU A 114 1.36 3.17 -9.92
N HIS A 115 1.90 1.97 -9.85
CA HIS A 115 2.94 1.48 -10.74
C HIS A 115 2.31 0.83 -11.96
N GLN A 116 2.72 1.22 -13.17
CA GLN A 116 2.17 0.69 -14.42
C GLN A 116 3.27 0.18 -15.35
N ALA A 117 3.01 -1.00 -15.91
CA ALA A 117 3.70 -1.54 -17.06
C ALA A 117 2.92 -1.14 -18.32
N ASN A 118 3.53 -0.31 -19.15
CA ASN A 118 2.98 0.12 -20.42
C ASN A 118 3.93 -0.36 -21.52
N TYR A 119 3.43 -1.16 -22.45
CA TYR A 119 4.24 -1.92 -23.39
C TYR A 119 5.37 -1.09 -24.03
N THR A 120 5.01 -0.20 -24.95
CA THR A 120 5.95 0.54 -25.79
C THR A 120 6.48 1.82 -25.15
N SER A 121 6.12 2.09 -23.90
CA SER A 121 6.59 3.28 -23.17
C SER A 121 7.24 2.96 -21.82
N GLY A 122 7.39 1.66 -21.52
CA GLY A 122 8.08 1.14 -20.36
C GLY A 122 7.30 1.26 -19.06
N TYR A 123 7.95 1.81 -18.06
CA TYR A 123 7.45 1.89 -16.70
C TYR A 123 6.95 3.29 -16.40
N ARG A 124 5.75 3.39 -15.85
CA ARG A 124 5.12 4.63 -15.41
C ARG A 124 4.77 4.54 -13.94
N VAL A 125 4.92 5.64 -13.23
CA VAL A 125 4.50 5.78 -11.83
C VAL A 125 3.57 6.97 -11.76
N LEU A 126 2.34 6.73 -11.33
CA LEU A 126 1.35 7.78 -11.10
C LEU A 126 1.19 8.03 -9.60
N ASP A 127 1.10 9.28 -9.22
CA ASP A 127 0.82 9.76 -7.88
C ASP A 127 -0.68 9.86 -7.64
N ALA A 128 -1.16 9.23 -6.57
CA ALA A 128 -2.55 9.14 -6.18
C ALA A 128 -2.91 9.99 -4.96
N ILE A 129 -2.10 10.98 -4.58
CA ILE A 129 -2.44 11.90 -3.47
C ILE A 129 -3.81 12.56 -3.61
N ASP A 130 -4.22 12.87 -4.85
CA ASP A 130 -5.50 13.52 -5.14
C ASP A 130 -6.52 12.55 -5.78
N PHE A 131 -6.35 11.24 -5.57
CA PHE A 131 -7.22 10.21 -6.14
C PHE A 131 -8.68 10.40 -5.71
N ALA A 132 -8.90 10.78 -4.45
CA ALA A 132 -10.23 11.01 -3.89
C ALA A 132 -11.04 12.09 -4.65
N ASN A 133 -10.36 12.98 -5.38
CA ASN A 133 -10.98 13.99 -6.24
C ASN A 133 -10.99 13.62 -7.73
N GLY A 134 -10.61 12.38 -8.07
CA GLY A 134 -10.59 11.84 -9.44
C GLY A 134 -9.35 12.25 -10.23
N ASN A 135 -8.23 12.51 -9.55
CA ASN A 135 -6.99 12.96 -10.21
C ASN A 135 -5.83 12.00 -9.95
N LEU A 136 -5.02 11.78 -10.99
CA LEU A 136 -3.69 11.20 -10.92
C LEU A 136 -2.70 12.14 -11.62
N SER A 137 -1.43 12.07 -11.24
CA SER A 137 -0.36 12.80 -11.94
C SER A 137 0.86 11.91 -12.12
N GLN A 138 1.71 12.15 -13.12
CA GLN A 138 2.90 11.31 -13.33
C GLN A 138 4.01 11.70 -12.34
N ALA A 139 4.40 10.79 -11.45
CA ALA A 139 5.50 10.97 -10.50
C ALA A 139 6.86 10.65 -11.13
N ALA A 140 6.94 9.53 -11.85
CA ALA A 140 8.17 9.05 -12.47
C ALA A 140 7.89 8.22 -13.72
N TYR A 141 8.92 8.02 -14.55
CA TYR A 141 8.84 7.10 -15.67
C TYR A 141 10.24 6.58 -16.06
N PHE A 142 10.26 5.42 -16.69
CA PHE A 142 11.44 4.88 -17.34
C PHE A 142 11.06 4.18 -18.64
N ASP A 143 11.46 4.78 -19.77
CA ASP A 143 11.21 4.21 -21.09
C ASP A 143 12.26 3.11 -21.39
N THR A 144 11.80 1.86 -21.37
CA THR A 144 12.64 0.68 -21.64
C THR A 144 12.80 0.37 -23.13
N THR A 145 12.04 1.05 -23.98
CA THR A 145 11.94 0.81 -25.42
C THR A 145 12.64 1.90 -26.23
N PHE A 146 13.04 3.00 -25.59
CA PHE A 146 13.85 4.05 -26.21
C PHE A 146 15.02 3.48 -27.04
N PRO A 147 15.25 3.95 -28.28
CA PRO A 147 14.58 5.06 -28.97
C PRO A 147 13.42 4.64 -29.88
N ASP A 148 12.81 3.47 -29.67
CA ASP A 148 11.62 3.05 -30.41
C ASP A 148 10.45 4.03 -30.13
N ALA A 149 9.44 4.07 -31.00
CA ALA A 149 8.31 4.99 -30.84
C ALA A 149 7.33 4.49 -29.75
N ASP A 150 6.88 5.39 -28.88
CA ASP A 150 5.81 5.18 -27.88
C ASP A 150 4.40 5.09 -28.52
N ALA A 151 4.28 4.30 -29.59
CA ALA A 151 3.05 4.10 -30.34
C ALA A 151 2.24 2.92 -29.77
N PRO A 152 0.92 2.86 -30.03
CA PRO A 152 0.10 1.71 -29.62
C PRO A 152 0.69 0.39 -30.13
N GLY A 153 0.95 -0.55 -29.23
CA GLY A 153 1.46 -1.88 -29.58
C GLY A 153 1.89 -2.70 -28.37
N PHE A 154 1.96 -4.02 -28.55
CA PHE A 154 2.25 -5.00 -27.49
C PHE A 154 3.74 -5.29 -27.31
N ALA A 155 4.61 -4.39 -27.78
CA ALA A 155 6.05 -4.58 -27.70
C ALA A 155 6.62 -3.85 -26.49
N GLY A 156 7.46 -4.52 -25.70
CA GLY A 156 8.14 -3.91 -24.54
C GLY A 156 7.69 -4.52 -23.21
N VAL A 157 7.45 -3.70 -22.19
CA VAL A 157 7.22 -4.17 -20.81
C VAL A 157 5.90 -4.91 -20.72
N TRP A 158 5.97 -6.19 -20.43
CA TRP A 158 4.81 -7.04 -20.19
C TRP A 158 4.34 -6.90 -18.75
N SER A 159 5.24 -6.97 -17.79
CA SER A 159 4.86 -6.89 -16.39
C SER A 159 6.06 -6.52 -15.53
N GLY A 160 5.78 -6.19 -14.27
CA GLY A 160 6.80 -5.90 -13.27
C GLY A 160 6.43 -6.39 -11.88
N TYR A 161 7.44 -6.45 -11.02
CA TYR A 161 7.29 -6.68 -9.59
C TYR A 161 7.74 -5.42 -8.83
N PHE A 162 6.83 -4.85 -8.05
CA PHE A 162 6.99 -3.53 -7.43
C PHE A 162 7.16 -3.58 -5.90
N PHE A 163 7.04 -4.77 -5.30
CA PHE A 163 6.92 -4.98 -3.86
C PHE A 163 8.22 -5.46 -3.20
N PHE A 164 9.40 -5.09 -3.73
CA PHE A 164 10.63 -5.30 -2.95
C PHE A 164 10.63 -4.33 -1.77
N GLU A 165 10.99 -4.83 -0.58
CA GLU A 165 11.15 -4.03 0.65
C GLU A 165 12.21 -2.94 0.45
N SER A 166 13.23 -3.20 -0.38
CA SER A 166 14.26 -2.22 -0.72
C SER A 166 13.79 -1.05 -1.58
N GLY A 167 12.52 -0.99 -1.97
CA GLY A 167 12.00 -0.01 -2.93
C GLY A 167 12.34 -0.30 -4.40
N ALA A 168 13.14 -1.33 -4.67
CA ALA A 168 13.47 -1.72 -6.04
C ALA A 168 12.23 -2.19 -6.81
N VAL A 169 12.27 -2.03 -8.14
CA VAL A 169 11.27 -2.58 -9.04
C VAL A 169 11.94 -3.40 -10.13
N ALA A 170 11.34 -4.52 -10.50
CA ALA A 170 11.81 -5.38 -11.58
C ALA A 170 10.82 -5.35 -12.74
N LEU A 171 11.30 -5.13 -13.97
CA LEU A 171 10.46 -5.08 -15.17
C LEU A 171 10.90 -6.14 -16.16
N SER A 172 9.94 -6.84 -16.76
CA SER A 172 10.17 -7.87 -17.76
C SER A 172 9.56 -7.49 -19.11
N GLN A 173 10.34 -7.60 -20.18
CA GLN A 173 9.82 -7.39 -21.55
C GLN A 173 9.44 -8.70 -22.25
N ILE A 174 8.36 -8.68 -23.04
CA ILE A 174 7.91 -9.89 -23.76
C ILE A 174 8.72 -10.19 -25.03
N ASN A 175 9.28 -9.20 -25.73
CA ASN A 175 9.89 -9.42 -27.06
C ASN A 175 11.41 -9.45 -27.08
N LYS A 176 12.08 -8.81 -26.11
CA LYS A 176 13.54 -8.66 -26.08
C LYS A 176 14.22 -9.56 -25.04
N GLY A 177 13.46 -10.16 -24.11
CA GLY A 177 14.00 -11.02 -23.05
C GLY A 177 14.86 -10.25 -22.03
N GLU A 178 14.66 -8.94 -21.94
CA GLU A 178 15.40 -8.03 -21.07
C GLU A 178 14.69 -7.91 -19.71
N LEU A 179 15.51 -7.82 -18.65
CA LEU A 179 15.09 -7.58 -17.27
C LEU A 179 15.74 -6.27 -16.83
N PHE A 180 14.92 -5.31 -16.39
CA PHE A 180 15.38 -4.07 -15.79
C PHE A 180 15.14 -4.13 -14.29
N ILE A 181 16.15 -3.74 -13.50
CA ILE A 181 16.02 -3.50 -12.06
C ILE A 181 16.23 -2.01 -11.85
N LEU A 182 15.21 -1.32 -11.36
CA LEU A 182 15.20 0.13 -11.21
C LEU A 182 14.96 0.49 -9.73
N MET A 183 15.50 1.64 -9.32
CA MET A 183 15.15 2.30 -8.06
C MET A 183 14.44 3.60 -8.43
N PRO A 184 13.11 3.69 -8.27
CA PRO A 184 12.41 4.93 -8.50
C PRO A 184 12.73 5.91 -7.36
N HIS A 185 13.06 7.15 -7.72
CA HIS A 185 13.25 8.24 -6.76
C HIS A 185 11.89 8.90 -6.52
N LEU A 186 11.28 8.61 -5.36
CA LEU A 186 9.94 9.02 -4.97
C LEU A 186 10.00 9.71 -3.60
N ASP A 187 8.98 10.49 -3.27
CA ASP A 187 8.84 11.26 -2.02
C ASP A 187 7.36 11.17 -1.61
N SER A 188 7.08 10.21 -0.74
CA SER A 188 5.76 9.70 -0.42
C SER A 188 4.95 10.66 0.46
N ASP A 189 5.60 11.50 1.24
CA ASP A 189 4.95 12.44 2.15
C ASP A 189 5.17 13.92 1.80
N GLU A 190 5.95 14.20 0.75
CA GLU A 190 6.26 15.53 0.23
C GLU A 190 7.03 16.42 1.22
N ASP A 191 7.84 15.83 2.08
CA ASP A 191 8.70 16.58 3.01
C ASP A 191 10.05 17.02 2.41
N GLY A 192 10.37 16.52 1.21
CA GLY A 192 11.59 16.82 0.46
C GLY A 192 12.75 15.85 0.69
N ILE A 193 12.54 14.76 1.41
CA ILE A 193 13.46 13.62 1.54
C ILE A 193 12.94 12.48 0.64
N GLU A 194 13.84 11.81 -0.08
CA GLU A 194 13.43 10.67 -0.91
C GLU A 194 13.10 9.46 -0.03
N ASP A 195 12.09 8.67 -0.41
CA ASP A 195 11.59 7.48 0.32
C ASP A 195 12.67 6.52 0.80
N GLN A 196 13.77 6.39 0.05
CA GLN A 196 14.88 5.48 0.37
C GLN A 196 15.81 6.02 1.47
N ASP A 197 15.75 7.32 1.72
CA ASP A 197 16.56 8.08 2.67
C ASP A 197 15.69 8.67 3.81
N ASP A 198 14.38 8.37 3.81
CA ASP A 198 13.38 8.85 4.76
C ASP A 198 13.05 7.81 5.84
N ASN A 199 13.31 8.15 7.10
CA ASN A 199 13.00 7.32 8.26
C ASN A 199 11.52 7.40 8.72
N CYS A 200 10.68 8.20 8.06
CA CYS A 200 9.24 8.26 8.25
C CYS A 200 8.47 8.38 6.93
N LEU A 201 8.59 7.39 6.05
CA LEU A 201 7.99 7.27 4.69
C LEU A 201 6.60 7.90 4.43
N ASN A 202 5.74 8.01 5.44
CA ASN A 202 4.38 8.55 5.29
C ASN A 202 4.07 9.73 6.25
N THR A 203 5.06 10.27 6.96
CA THR A 203 4.90 11.32 7.97
C THR A 203 5.99 12.37 7.86
N GLN A 204 5.62 13.55 7.34
CA GLN A 204 6.56 14.62 7.04
C GLN A 204 7.49 14.93 8.21
N ASN A 205 8.80 14.78 7.99
CA ASN A 205 9.80 14.94 9.01
C ASN A 205 11.18 15.33 8.45
N ALA A 206 11.24 16.35 7.60
CA ALA A 206 12.46 16.80 6.90
C ALA A 206 13.74 17.00 7.77
N SER A 207 13.63 17.05 9.10
CA SER A 207 14.78 17.01 10.01
C SER A 207 15.44 15.63 10.17
N GLN A 208 14.71 14.55 9.82
CA GLN A 208 15.14 13.14 9.89
C GLN A 208 15.71 12.79 11.27
N THR A 209 15.09 13.35 12.33
CA THR A 209 15.51 13.10 13.70
C THR A 209 15.11 11.68 14.07
N ASP A 210 16.07 10.91 14.56
CA ASP A 210 15.89 9.55 15.08
C ASP A 210 16.75 9.47 16.35
N THR A 211 16.08 9.58 17.50
CA THR A 211 16.71 9.76 18.80
C THR A 211 17.35 8.48 19.31
N ASP A 212 16.76 7.31 19.03
CA ASP A 212 17.22 6.01 19.53
C ASP A 212 17.96 5.16 18.49
N THR A 213 18.03 5.63 17.24
CA THR A 213 18.80 5.09 16.11
C THR A 213 18.32 3.72 15.62
N ASP A 214 17.02 3.47 15.70
CA ASP A 214 16.42 2.21 15.25
C ASP A 214 16.02 2.20 13.77
N GLY A 215 16.09 3.36 13.09
CA GLY A 215 15.72 3.54 11.70
C GLY A 215 14.30 4.07 11.47
N VAL A 216 13.54 4.34 12.54
CA VAL A 216 12.23 5.00 12.52
C VAL A 216 12.40 6.40 13.10
N GLY A 217 11.97 7.43 12.37
CA GLY A 217 12.13 8.80 12.84
C GLY A 217 11.20 9.16 13.99
N ASP A 218 11.62 10.09 14.86
CA ASP A 218 10.85 10.56 16.03
C ASP A 218 9.42 11.03 15.68
N ALA A 219 9.18 11.42 14.42
CA ALA A 219 7.88 11.88 13.95
C ALA A 219 6.84 10.76 13.77
N CYS A 220 7.30 9.53 13.52
CA CYS A 220 6.49 8.34 13.29
C CYS A 220 6.82 7.18 14.25
N ASP A 221 7.74 7.40 15.18
CA ASP A 221 8.15 6.42 16.19
C ASP A 221 7.22 6.44 17.41
N ASN A 222 6.58 5.31 17.70
CA ASN A 222 5.73 5.11 18.87
C ASN A 222 6.51 4.87 20.17
N CYS A 223 7.84 4.77 20.10
CA CYS A 223 8.78 4.64 21.21
C CYS A 223 10.09 5.45 21.05
N THR A 224 10.01 6.74 20.68
CA THR A 224 11.12 7.72 20.45
C THR A 224 12.44 7.65 21.25
N ALA A 225 12.51 6.99 22.40
CA ALA A 225 13.72 6.86 23.21
C ALA A 225 14.23 5.40 23.34
N ARG A 226 13.55 4.43 22.71
CA ARG A 226 13.80 3.00 22.84
C ARG A 226 13.59 2.26 21.53
N ALA A 227 14.71 1.87 20.94
CA ALA A 227 14.75 1.21 19.64
C ALA A 227 13.78 0.03 19.52
N ASN A 228 12.81 0.16 18.63
CA ASN A 228 11.74 -0.79 18.43
C ASN A 228 11.25 -0.88 16.98
N ALA A 229 12.14 -0.80 15.99
CA ALA A 229 11.91 -0.77 14.53
C ALA A 229 10.70 -1.54 13.95
N SER A 230 10.21 -2.59 14.62
CA SER A 230 8.93 -3.23 14.32
C SER A 230 7.68 -2.35 14.53
N GLN A 231 7.77 -1.29 15.32
CA GLN A 231 6.71 -0.35 15.69
C GLN A 231 5.43 -1.03 16.19
N CYS A 232 5.56 -2.20 16.81
CA CYS A 232 4.42 -2.98 17.28
C CYS A 232 3.63 -2.24 18.38
N ASN A 233 2.31 -2.26 18.23
CA ASN A 233 1.37 -1.64 19.15
C ASN A 233 0.08 -2.45 19.12
N THR A 234 -0.09 -3.35 20.08
CA THR A 234 -1.14 -4.38 20.05
C THR A 234 -2.49 -3.83 20.51
N ASN A 235 -2.49 -2.89 21.47
CA ASN A 235 -3.70 -2.26 21.99
C ASN A 235 -4.14 -1.02 21.16
N ASN A 236 -3.33 -0.60 20.17
CA ASN A 236 -3.51 0.59 19.34
C ASN A 236 -3.72 1.87 20.14
N ASP A 237 -3.04 1.99 21.28
CA ASP A 237 -2.99 3.24 22.03
C ASP A 237 -1.87 4.16 21.48
N PRO A 238 -1.58 5.32 22.08
CA PRO A 238 -0.52 6.20 21.58
C PRO A 238 0.92 5.70 21.73
N HIS A 239 1.16 4.51 22.29
CA HIS A 239 2.47 4.02 22.72
C HIS A 239 2.74 2.61 22.15
N GLY A 240 3.98 2.35 21.72
CA GLY A 240 4.36 1.01 21.29
C GLY A 240 4.53 0.06 22.48
N ASN A 241 4.32 -1.24 22.26
CA ASN A 241 4.50 -2.25 23.32
C ASN A 241 5.89 -2.13 24.00
N HIS A 242 6.92 -1.73 23.25
CA HIS A 242 8.30 -1.65 23.76
C HIS A 242 8.52 -0.57 24.84
N CYS A 243 7.63 0.41 24.92
CA CYS A 243 7.67 1.51 25.87
C CYS A 243 6.35 1.66 26.65
N ASP A 244 5.44 0.69 26.50
CA ASP A 244 4.17 0.60 27.23
C ASP A 244 4.08 -0.71 28.03
N ALA A 245 4.66 -0.70 29.23
CA ALA A 245 4.51 -1.80 30.19
C ALA A 245 3.32 -1.61 31.14
N ASP A 246 2.47 -0.61 30.92
CA ASP A 246 1.27 -0.29 31.73
C ASP A 246 0.07 -1.10 31.22
N LEU A 247 0.15 -2.42 31.40
CA LEU A 247 -0.80 -3.37 30.81
C LEU A 247 -2.25 -3.22 31.31
N ASN A 248 -2.49 -2.46 32.38
CA ASN A 248 -3.83 -2.16 32.87
C ASN A 248 -4.30 -0.72 32.58
N ASN A 249 -3.45 0.10 31.95
CA ASN A 249 -3.70 1.51 31.61
C ASN A 249 -4.08 2.37 32.82
N ASP A 250 -3.43 2.17 33.97
CA ASP A 250 -3.66 2.96 35.19
C ASP A 250 -2.71 4.15 35.35
N GLY A 251 -1.79 4.32 34.39
CA GLY A 251 -0.81 5.39 34.28
C GLY A 251 0.50 5.10 35.01
N ILE A 252 0.70 3.90 35.56
CA ILE A 252 1.92 3.53 36.27
C ILE A 252 2.21 2.03 36.23
N VAL A 253 3.38 1.67 35.72
CA VAL A 253 3.85 0.28 35.68
C VAL A 253 4.12 -0.22 37.09
N ASN A 254 3.35 -1.19 37.57
CA ASN A 254 3.41 -1.65 38.94
C ASN A 254 3.11 -3.15 39.09
N SER A 255 2.82 -3.60 40.32
CA SER A 255 2.56 -5.00 40.61
C SER A 255 1.29 -5.57 39.96
N PHE A 256 0.34 -4.71 39.58
CA PHE A 256 -0.85 -5.10 38.85
C PHE A 256 -0.50 -5.51 37.41
N ASP A 257 0.36 -4.74 36.73
CA ASP A 257 0.86 -5.05 35.38
C ASP A 257 1.72 -6.30 35.39
N LEU A 258 2.59 -6.45 36.40
CA LEU A 258 3.34 -7.68 36.59
C LEU A 258 2.43 -8.90 36.78
N SER A 259 1.26 -8.72 37.39
CA SER A 259 0.29 -9.82 37.54
C SER A 259 -0.35 -10.19 36.20
N ILE A 260 -0.61 -9.21 35.33
CA ILE A 260 -1.11 -9.41 33.97
C ILE A 260 -0.05 -10.13 33.13
N MET A 261 1.18 -9.63 33.11
CA MET A 261 2.30 -10.25 32.38
C MET A 261 2.55 -11.69 32.84
N ARG A 262 2.53 -11.96 34.15
CA ARG A 262 2.65 -13.33 34.69
C ARG A 262 1.51 -14.24 34.26
N GLY A 263 0.32 -13.69 34.04
CA GLY A 263 -0.83 -14.42 33.50
C GLY A 263 -0.66 -14.76 32.02
N ALA A 264 0.02 -13.90 31.27
CA ALA A 264 0.33 -14.08 29.85
C ALA A 264 1.59 -14.92 29.59
N PHE A 265 2.45 -15.15 30.59
CA PHE A 265 3.74 -15.82 30.39
C PHE A 265 3.62 -17.18 29.66
N GLY A 266 4.33 -17.30 28.53
CA GLY A 266 4.31 -18.45 27.64
C GLY A 266 3.21 -18.44 26.57
N SER A 267 2.37 -17.38 26.51
CA SER A 267 1.44 -17.18 25.41
C SER A 267 2.19 -16.77 24.14
N SER A 268 1.68 -17.18 22.98
CA SER A 268 2.21 -16.84 21.66
C SER A 268 1.19 -16.06 20.83
N GLY A 269 1.67 -15.27 19.89
CA GLY A 269 0.85 -14.39 19.04
C GLY A 269 0.77 -12.97 19.60
N GLU A 270 -0.02 -12.11 18.95
CA GLU A 270 -0.21 -10.71 19.35
C GLU A 270 -0.71 -10.60 20.80
N ASN A 271 0.05 -9.89 21.63
CA ASN A 271 -0.23 -9.73 23.05
C ASN A 271 0.40 -8.44 23.56
N ASP A 272 -0.36 -7.62 24.29
CA ASP A 272 0.15 -6.39 24.92
C ASP A 272 1.33 -6.67 25.89
N ALA A 273 1.40 -7.87 26.46
CA ALA A 273 2.50 -8.28 27.34
C ALA A 273 3.75 -8.79 26.58
N ASP A 274 3.69 -8.92 25.25
CA ASP A 274 4.83 -9.18 24.38
C ASP A 274 5.46 -7.82 24.02
N LEU A 275 6.34 -7.34 24.90
CA LEU A 275 6.92 -6.00 24.87
C LEU A 275 8.07 -5.90 23.86
N ASN A 276 8.70 -7.01 23.48
CA ASN A 276 9.72 -7.02 22.42
C ASN A 276 9.17 -7.49 21.06
N CYS A 277 7.91 -7.92 21.02
CA CYS A 277 7.20 -8.33 19.81
C CYS A 277 7.91 -9.47 19.07
N ASP A 278 8.51 -10.39 19.82
CA ASP A 278 9.11 -11.60 19.29
C ASP A 278 8.09 -12.73 19.06
N GLY A 279 6.82 -12.47 19.39
CA GLY A 279 5.68 -13.36 19.20
C GLY A 279 5.44 -14.29 20.39
N ILE A 280 6.19 -14.15 21.49
CA ILE A 280 6.03 -14.96 22.71
C ILE A 280 6.36 -14.21 23.99
N VAL A 281 5.39 -14.09 24.89
CA VAL A 281 5.58 -13.50 26.22
C VAL A 281 6.51 -14.37 27.06
N ASN A 282 7.70 -13.88 27.37
CA ASN A 282 8.75 -14.62 28.04
C ASN A 282 9.60 -13.75 29.00
N SER A 283 10.78 -14.24 29.37
CA SER A 283 11.67 -13.55 30.30
C SER A 283 12.27 -12.25 29.74
N PHE A 284 12.32 -12.08 28.42
CA PHE A 284 12.79 -10.86 27.77
C PHE A 284 11.78 -9.73 27.97
N ASP A 285 10.48 -9.98 27.83
CA ASP A 285 9.41 -9.01 28.12
C ASP A 285 9.41 -8.62 29.59
N LEU A 286 9.56 -9.61 30.48
CA LEU A 286 9.68 -9.35 31.90
C LEU A 286 10.90 -8.49 32.24
N SER A 287 11.97 -8.58 31.45
CA SER A 287 13.14 -7.71 31.63
C SER A 287 12.84 -6.27 31.24
N ILE A 288 12.05 -6.05 30.19
CA ILE A 288 11.59 -4.73 29.73
C ILE A 288 10.69 -4.11 30.80
N MET A 289 9.61 -4.80 31.19
CA MET A 289 8.70 -4.33 32.25
C MET A 289 9.42 -4.02 33.56
N ARG A 290 10.45 -4.80 33.91
CA ARG A 290 11.25 -4.52 35.11
C ARG A 290 12.03 -3.21 35.01
N GLY A 291 12.48 -2.84 33.81
CA GLY A 291 13.09 -1.53 33.53
C GLY A 291 12.09 -0.39 33.77
N ASP A 292 10.85 -0.60 33.34
CA ASP A 292 9.77 0.40 33.42
C ASP A 292 9.08 0.48 34.78
N PHE A 293 9.39 -0.44 35.71
CA PHE A 293 8.66 -0.55 36.97
C PHE A 293 8.72 0.73 37.82
N GLY A 294 7.54 1.25 38.14
CA GLY A 294 7.33 2.52 38.85
C GLY A 294 7.34 3.75 37.94
N GLY A 295 7.58 3.58 36.64
CA GLY A 295 7.48 4.59 35.60
C GLY A 295 6.08 4.71 35.01
N ALA A 296 5.90 5.70 34.15
CA ALA A 296 4.72 5.86 33.32
C ALA A 296 4.99 5.28 31.92
N PRO A 297 3.97 4.79 31.21
CA PRO A 297 4.14 4.41 29.81
C PRO A 297 4.42 5.64 28.94
N GLY A 298 4.97 5.43 27.76
CA GLY A 298 5.07 6.48 26.76
C GLY A 298 6.30 6.38 25.87
N PRO A 299 6.35 7.18 24.80
CA PRO A 299 7.37 7.06 23.79
C PRO A 299 8.78 7.38 24.29
N SER A 300 8.89 7.99 25.49
CA SER A 300 10.15 8.31 26.14
C SER A 300 10.38 7.53 27.43
N ALA A 301 9.60 6.47 27.68
CA ALA A 301 9.79 5.60 28.85
C ALA A 301 11.17 4.91 28.77
N PRO A 302 11.93 4.86 29.88
CA PRO A 302 13.36 4.51 29.89
C PRO A 302 13.63 3.03 30.01
#